data_AF-A0A7J3B6E2-F1
#
_entry.id   AF-A0A7J3B6E2-F1
#
_cell.length_a   1.000
_cell.length_b   1.000
_cell.length_c   1.000
_cell.angle_alpha   90.00
_cell.angle_beta   90.00
_cell.angle_gamma   90.00
#
_symmetry.space_group_name_H-M   'P 1'
#
loop_
_entity.id
_entity.type
_entity.pdbx_description
1 polymer ?
#
loop_
_entity_poly.entity_id
_entity_poly.type
_entity_poly.pdbx_seq_one_letter_code
_entity_poly.pdbx_strand_id
1 'polypeptide(L)'
;MNQYNLLLLIVIPFLFILGIRIKAFSKAGAIASAAIGAVIIIGGGWLYFIMLFFFLGLSYISTLAGFEKKEKRSLQEGIKGERGASNVLAAGLIPAASSLLLFWGVSGKDVFFLYMVSLGVILADTAASEIGSLDENTFMILTLRPA
;
A
#
# COMPACT_ATOMS: atom_id res chain seq x y z
N MET A 1 -0.92 -17.98 -17.71
CA MET A 1 -0.10 -16.76 -17.45
C MET A 1 0.36 -16.20 -18.79
N ASN A 2 -0.02 -14.97 -19.14
CA ASN A 2 0.43 -14.34 -20.39
C ASN A 2 1.92 -13.99 -20.29
N GLN A 3 2.71 -14.31 -21.33
CA GLN A 3 4.15 -14.01 -21.37
C GLN A 3 4.45 -12.52 -21.12
N TYR A 4 3.52 -11.63 -21.48
CA TYR A 4 3.59 -10.19 -21.22
C TYR A 4 3.68 -9.82 -19.72
N ASN A 5 3.10 -10.62 -18.82
CA ASN A 5 3.18 -10.35 -17.39
C ASN A 5 4.60 -10.55 -16.85
N LEU A 6 5.36 -11.52 -17.40
CA LEU A 6 6.75 -11.76 -17.00
C LEU A 6 7.67 -10.60 -17.38
N LEU A 7 7.41 -9.93 -18.52
CA LEU A 7 8.16 -8.75 -18.94
C LEU A 7 8.00 -7.59 -17.94
N LEU A 8 6.85 -7.48 -17.26
CA LEU A 8 6.61 -6.42 -16.28
C LEU A 8 7.47 -6.57 -15.01
N LEU A 9 8.03 -7.75 -14.74
CA LEU A 9 8.96 -7.91 -13.61
C LEU A 9 10.21 -7.03 -13.75
N ILE A 10 10.59 -6.66 -14.99
CA ILE A 10 11.71 -5.73 -15.26
C ILE A 10 11.44 -4.34 -14.67
N VAL A 11 10.18 -3.96 -14.48
CA VAL A 11 9.80 -2.67 -13.90
C VAL A 11 10.07 -2.64 -12.38
N ILE A 12 10.11 -3.79 -11.71
CA ILE A 12 10.29 -3.87 -10.25
C ILE A 12 11.64 -3.31 -9.79
N PRO A 13 12.80 -3.72 -10.35
CA PRO A 13 14.10 -3.12 -9.99
C PRO A 13 14.13 -1.60 -10.15
N PHE A 14 13.48 -1.07 -11.20
CA PHE A 14 13.39 0.37 -11.42
C PHE A 14 12.59 1.06 -10.31
N LEU A 15 11.40 0.53 -9.97
CA LEU A 15 10.56 1.06 -8.90
C LEU A 15 11.20 0.93 -7.52
N PHE A 16 11.94 -0.16 -7.28
CA PHE A 16 12.71 -0.36 -6.05
C PHE A 16 13.77 0.74 -5.86
N ILE A 17 14.58 0.98 -6.89
CA ILE A 17 15.62 2.03 -6.86
C ILE A 17 14.97 3.40 -6.67
N LEU A 18 13.88 3.66 -7.39
CA LEU A 18 13.16 4.93 -7.30
C LEU A 18 12.58 5.14 -5.90
N GLY A 19 11.94 4.12 -5.31
CA GLY A 19 11.36 4.17 -3.97
C GLY A 19 12.38 4.45 -2.87
N ILE A 20 13.59 3.89 -2.98
CA ILE A 20 14.71 4.20 -2.07
C ILE A 20 15.22 5.63 -2.30
N ARG A 21 15.40 6.06 -3.56
CA ARG A 21 15.92 7.40 -3.87
C ARG A 21 15.02 8.52 -3.38
N ILE A 22 13.71 8.38 -3.57
CA ILE A 22 12.73 9.37 -3.11
C ILE A 22 12.42 9.24 -1.61
N LYS A 23 13.04 8.27 -0.91
CA LYS A 23 12.81 7.98 0.51
C LYS A 23 11.33 7.72 0.83
N ALA A 24 10.61 7.06 -0.07
CA ALA A 24 9.23 6.62 0.19
C ALA A 24 9.20 5.40 1.11
N PHE A 25 10.23 4.56 1.04
CA PHE A 25 10.35 3.34 1.83
C PHE A 25 11.72 3.25 2.49
N SER A 26 11.73 2.65 3.69
CA SER A 26 12.96 2.10 4.26
C SER A 26 13.52 1.00 3.35
N LYS A 27 14.82 0.66 3.47
CA LYS A 27 15.42 -0.44 2.67
C LYS A 27 14.62 -1.75 2.79
N ALA A 28 14.20 -2.11 4.00
CA ALA A 28 13.38 -3.29 4.24
C ALA A 28 11.97 -3.15 3.62
N GLY A 29 11.37 -1.96 3.71
CA GLY A 29 10.09 -1.65 3.07
C GLY A 29 10.14 -1.76 1.54
N ALA A 30 11.23 -1.31 0.92
CA ALA A 30 11.45 -1.43 -0.52
C ALA A 30 11.59 -2.90 -0.96
N ILE A 31 12.27 -3.73 -0.16
CA ILE A 31 12.37 -5.17 -0.45
C ILE A 31 10.99 -5.83 -0.35
N ALA A 32 10.23 -5.52 0.71
CA ALA A 32 8.87 -6.02 0.88
C ALA A 32 7.95 -5.60 -0.27
N SER A 33 8.01 -4.34 -0.71
CA SER A 33 7.16 -3.84 -1.79
C SER A 33 7.52 -4.47 -3.14
N ALA A 34 8.81 -4.69 -3.40
CA ALA A 34 9.27 -5.41 -4.58
C ALA A 34 8.76 -6.87 -4.60
N ALA A 35 8.83 -7.57 -3.46
CA ALA A 35 8.32 -8.93 -3.34
C ALA A 35 6.80 -9.00 -3.58
N ILE A 36 6.03 -8.10 -2.97
CA ILE A 36 4.57 -8.03 -3.15
C ILE A 36 4.20 -7.69 -4.59
N GLY A 37 4.88 -6.72 -5.19
CA GLY A 37 4.67 -6.36 -6.59
C GLY A 37 4.94 -7.53 -7.54
N ALA A 38 5.98 -8.33 -7.27
CA ALA A 38 6.29 -9.52 -8.05
C ALA A 38 5.18 -10.57 -7.95
N VAL A 39 4.71 -10.85 -6.73
CA VAL A 39 3.60 -11.80 -6.51
C VAL A 39 2.34 -11.37 -7.25
N ILE A 40 1.99 -10.08 -7.21
CA ILE A 40 0.79 -9.56 -7.89
C ILE A 40 0.93 -9.62 -9.41
N ILE A 41 2.10 -9.31 -9.96
CA ILE A 41 2.35 -9.44 -11.40
C ILE A 41 2.25 -10.91 -11.85
N ILE A 42 2.78 -11.84 -11.06
CA ILE A 42 2.74 -13.28 -11.37
C ILE A 42 1.31 -13.81 -11.24
N GLY A 43 0.59 -13.47 -10.16
CA GLY A 43 -0.76 -13.97 -9.89
C GLY A 43 -1.84 -13.30 -10.75
N GLY A 44 -1.92 -11.97 -10.71
CA GLY A 44 -2.98 -11.19 -11.35
C GLY A 44 -2.59 -10.52 -12.67
N GLY A 45 -1.31 -10.20 -12.85
CA GLY A 45 -0.82 -9.52 -14.05
C GLY A 45 -0.91 -8.00 -14.00
N TRP A 46 -0.79 -7.38 -15.17
CA TRP A 46 -0.59 -5.94 -15.32
C TRP A 46 -1.72 -5.08 -14.74
N LEU A 47 -2.97 -5.48 -14.92
CA LEU A 47 -4.13 -4.71 -14.46
C LEU A 47 -4.15 -4.62 -12.92
N TYR A 48 -3.94 -5.75 -12.24
CA TYR A 48 -3.89 -5.81 -10.78
C TYR A 48 -2.73 -5.00 -10.22
N PHE A 49 -1.57 -5.05 -10.89
CA PHE A 49 -0.40 -4.24 -10.53
C PHE A 49 -0.65 -2.74 -10.65
N ILE A 50 -1.28 -2.28 -11.75
CA ILE A 50 -1.64 -0.86 -11.91
C ILE A 50 -2.65 -0.42 -10.85
N MET A 51 -3.63 -1.25 -10.53
CA MET A 51 -4.60 -0.97 -9.47
C MET A 51 -3.93 -0.81 -8.11
N LEU A 52 -2.98 -1.69 -7.76
CA LEU A 52 -2.17 -1.53 -6.54
C LEU A 52 -1.48 -0.17 -6.53
N PHE A 53 -0.79 0.19 -7.62
CA PHE A 53 -0.08 1.45 -7.73
C PHE A 53 -0.99 2.66 -7.59
N PHE A 54 -2.17 2.61 -8.20
CA PHE A 54 -3.17 3.67 -8.11
C PHE A 54 -3.65 3.87 -6.66
N PHE A 55 -4.04 2.79 -5.97
CA PHE A 55 -4.49 2.85 -4.59
C PHE A 55 -3.38 3.24 -3.60
N LEU A 56 -2.15 2.76 -3.81
CA LEU A 56 -0.98 3.21 -3.05
C LEU A 56 -0.70 4.70 -3.28
N GLY A 57 -0.85 5.19 -4.52
CA GLY A 57 -0.73 6.61 -4.85
C GLY A 57 -1.76 7.46 -4.11
N LEU A 58 -3.02 7.04 -4.09
CA LEU A 58 -4.06 7.72 -3.31
C LEU A 58 -3.76 7.67 -1.81
N SER A 59 -3.34 6.52 -1.29
CA SER A 59 -2.93 6.33 0.11
C SER A 59 -1.77 7.28 0.49
N TYR A 60 -0.79 7.46 -0.41
CA TYR A 60 0.29 8.42 -0.23
C TYR A 60 -0.19 9.87 -0.29
N ILE A 61 -1.10 10.23 -1.20
CA ILE A 61 -1.71 11.57 -1.22
C ILE A 61 -2.42 11.86 0.11
N SER A 62 -3.11 10.87 0.70
CA SER A 62 -3.70 11.00 2.04
C SER A 62 -2.65 11.25 3.12
N THR A 63 -1.47 10.62 3.05
CA THR A 63 -0.37 10.90 4.01
C THR A 63 0.16 12.34 3.92
N LEU A 64 0.20 12.91 2.71
CA LEU A 64 0.65 14.29 2.49
C LEU A 64 -0.34 15.34 3.02
N ALA A 65 -1.60 14.97 3.21
CA ALA A 65 -2.60 15.89 3.77
C ALA A 65 -2.18 16.32 5.19
N GLY A 66 -2.03 17.63 5.39
CA GLY A 66 -1.68 18.21 6.69
C GLY A 66 -0.30 17.85 7.22
N PHE A 67 0.64 17.44 6.35
CA PHE A 67 1.99 17.01 6.73
C PHE A 67 2.70 17.99 7.67
N GLU A 68 2.64 19.30 7.39
CA GLU A 68 3.25 20.33 8.25
C GLU A 68 2.68 20.38 9.68
N LYS A 69 1.39 20.06 9.85
CA LYS A 69 0.76 19.99 11.18
C LYS A 69 1.16 18.71 11.90
N LYS A 70 1.32 17.59 11.19
CA LYS A 70 1.75 16.30 11.75
C LYS A 70 3.22 16.32 12.17
N GLU A 71 4.08 16.96 11.38
CA GLU A 71 5.50 17.12 11.69
C GLU A 71 5.68 17.90 13.01
N LYS A 72 4.94 18.99 13.19
CA LYS A 72 4.92 19.76 14.45
C LYS A 72 4.41 18.96 15.66
N ARG A 73 3.54 17.97 15.44
CA ARG A 73 3.00 17.07 16.49
C ARG A 73 3.83 15.80 16.69
N SER A 74 4.94 15.60 15.95
CA SER A 74 5.79 14.40 16.01
C SER A 74 5.04 13.08 15.75
N LEU A 75 3.97 13.12 14.95
CA LEU A 75 3.12 11.95 14.65
C LEU A 75 3.59 11.16 13.42
N GLN A 76 4.76 11.48 12.83
CA GLN A 76 5.23 10.84 11.61
C GLN A 76 5.84 9.45 11.84
N GLU A 77 5.63 8.53 10.91
CA GLU A 77 6.41 7.29 10.84
C GLU A 77 7.81 7.55 10.27
N GLY A 78 8.85 7.17 11.03
CA GLY A 78 10.25 7.34 10.63
C GLY A 78 10.77 8.78 10.70
N ILE A 79 11.91 9.04 10.05
CA ILE A 79 12.60 10.34 10.10
C ILE A 79 12.01 11.34 9.07
N LYS A 80 11.32 10.85 8.03
CA LYS A 80 10.74 11.67 6.94
C LYS A 80 9.39 11.16 6.41
N GLY A 81 8.66 10.30 7.13
CA GLY A 81 7.44 9.65 6.63
C GLY A 81 7.70 8.37 5.82
N GLU A 82 8.83 7.69 6.05
CA GLU A 82 9.19 6.45 5.34
C GLU A 82 8.29 5.29 5.79
N ARG A 83 7.68 4.57 4.84
CA ARG A 83 6.93 3.36 5.17
C ARG A 83 7.86 2.19 5.50
N GLY A 84 7.68 1.64 6.70
CA GLY A 84 8.37 0.44 7.18
C GLY A 84 7.91 -0.83 6.47
N ALA A 85 8.71 -1.90 6.55
CA ALA A 85 8.33 -3.21 6.01
C ALA A 85 7.02 -3.75 6.60
N SER A 86 6.75 -3.49 7.88
CA SER A 86 5.50 -3.91 8.53
C SER A 86 4.27 -3.33 7.82
N ASN A 87 4.29 -2.04 7.48
CA ASN A 87 3.15 -1.37 6.85
C ASN A 87 2.98 -1.83 5.40
N VAL A 88 4.09 -2.02 4.69
CA VAL A 88 4.07 -2.55 3.33
C VAL A 88 3.49 -3.96 3.30
N LEU A 89 3.90 -4.82 4.24
CA LEU A 89 3.37 -6.18 4.36
C LEU A 89 1.89 -6.17 4.77
N ALA A 90 1.51 -5.41 5.79
CA ALA A 90 0.13 -5.30 6.25
C ALA A 90 -0.82 -4.87 5.12
N ALA A 91 -0.43 -3.85 4.34
CA ALA A 91 -1.19 -3.40 3.19
C ALA A 91 -1.15 -4.42 2.03
N GLY A 92 0.01 -4.98 1.71
CA GLY A 92 0.16 -5.70 0.45
C GLY A 92 -0.15 -7.21 0.49
N LEU A 93 -0.21 -7.82 1.68
CA LEU A 93 -0.37 -9.29 1.80
C LEU A 93 -1.73 -9.79 1.30
N ILE A 94 -2.84 -9.14 1.65
CA ILE A 94 -4.18 -9.55 1.22
C ILE A 94 -4.39 -9.34 -0.30
N PRO A 95 -3.98 -8.19 -0.90
CA PRO A 95 -3.97 -8.04 -2.35
C PRO A 95 -3.09 -9.08 -3.05
N ALA A 96 -1.91 -9.38 -2.51
CA ALA A 96 -1.02 -10.39 -3.07
C ALA A 96 -1.66 -11.79 -3.02
N ALA A 97 -2.19 -12.20 -1.87
CA ALA A 97 -2.85 -13.49 -1.70
C ALA A 97 -4.07 -13.64 -2.61
N SER A 98 -4.92 -12.60 -2.72
CA SER A 98 -6.07 -12.63 -3.62
C SER A 98 -5.65 -12.73 -5.08
N SER A 99 -4.58 -12.04 -5.51
CA SER A 99 -4.08 -12.15 -6.88
C SER A 99 -3.59 -13.56 -7.24
N LEU A 100 -3.08 -14.33 -6.27
CA LEU A 100 -2.67 -15.73 -6.49
C LEU A 100 -3.85 -16.66 -6.72
N LEU A 101 -5.06 -16.33 -6.26
CA LEU A 101 -6.27 -17.13 -6.51
C LEU A 101 -6.59 -17.29 -8.00
N LEU A 102 -6.19 -16.32 -8.83
CA LEU A 102 -6.30 -16.42 -10.29
C LEU A 102 -5.43 -17.55 -10.86
N PHE A 103 -4.28 -17.80 -10.24
CA PHE A 103 -3.40 -18.90 -10.65
C PHE A 103 -4.03 -20.27 -10.39
N TRP A 104 -4.81 -20.39 -9.31
CA TRP A 104 -5.55 -21.62 -8.97
C TRP A 104 -6.90 -21.76 -9.68
N GLY A 105 -7.21 -20.90 -10.65
CA GLY A 105 -8.41 -21.01 -11.48
C GLY A 105 -9.71 -20.54 -10.80
N VAL A 106 -9.60 -19.78 -9.70
CA VAL A 106 -10.77 -19.10 -9.12
C VAL A 106 -11.32 -18.10 -10.12
N SER A 107 -12.65 -17.94 -10.14
CA SER A 107 -13.37 -16.99 -10.99
C SER A 107 -12.74 -15.60 -10.92
N GLY A 108 -12.34 -15.07 -12.08
CA GLY A 108 -11.68 -13.76 -12.15
C GLY A 108 -12.56 -12.61 -11.66
N LYS A 109 -13.89 -12.75 -11.70
CA LYS A 109 -14.81 -11.76 -11.11
C LYS A 109 -14.70 -11.74 -9.59
N ASP A 110 -14.68 -12.91 -8.96
CA ASP A 110 -14.64 -13.02 -7.50
C ASP A 110 -13.29 -12.53 -6.97
N VAL A 111 -12.20 -12.89 -7.65
CA VAL A 111 -10.86 -12.38 -7.30
C VAL A 111 -10.80 -10.86 -7.49
N PHE A 112 -11.36 -10.32 -8.57
CA PHE A 112 -11.41 -8.89 -8.79
C PHE A 112 -12.14 -8.15 -7.67
N PHE A 113 -13.31 -8.66 -7.25
CA PHE A 113 -14.05 -8.10 -6.11
C PHE A 113 -13.23 -8.14 -4.82
N LEU A 114 -12.65 -9.29 -4.47
CA LEU A 114 -11.82 -9.44 -3.27
C LEU A 114 -10.62 -8.48 -3.29
N TYR A 115 -9.97 -8.35 -4.44
CA TYR A 115 -8.82 -7.48 -4.62
C TYR A 115 -9.20 -6.00 -4.46
N MET A 116 -10.28 -5.56 -5.10
CA MET A 116 -10.76 -4.17 -5.00
C MET A 116 -11.23 -3.82 -3.58
N VAL A 117 -11.93 -4.73 -2.90
CA VAL A 117 -12.32 -4.53 -1.49
C VAL A 117 -11.08 -4.42 -0.62
N SER A 118 -10.10 -5.31 -0.81
CA SER A 118 -8.84 -5.25 -0.05
C SER A 118 -8.13 -3.90 -0.23
N LEU A 119 -7.97 -3.43 -1.48
CA LEU A 119 -7.35 -2.13 -1.75
C LEU A 119 -8.16 -0.96 -1.17
N GLY A 120 -9.49 -1.03 -1.25
CA GLY A 120 -10.39 -0.04 -0.66
C GLY A 120 -10.25 0.05 0.85
N VAL A 121 -10.18 -1.08 1.55
CA VAL A 121 -9.99 -1.14 3.01
C VAL A 121 -8.65 -0.50 3.39
N ILE A 122 -7.56 -0.82 2.70
CA ILE A 122 -6.23 -0.26 2.97
C ILE A 122 -6.22 1.26 2.78
N LEU A 123 -6.84 1.74 1.70
CA LEU A 123 -6.95 3.17 1.43
C LEU A 123 -7.80 3.87 2.49
N ALA A 124 -8.94 3.28 2.87
CA ALA A 124 -9.82 3.84 3.88
C ALA A 124 -9.13 3.92 5.26
N ASP A 125 -8.42 2.86 5.66
CA ASP A 125 -7.67 2.81 6.92
C ASP A 125 -6.53 3.84 6.96
N THR A 126 -5.77 3.97 5.86
CA THR A 126 -4.75 5.01 5.74
C THR A 126 -5.38 6.40 5.77
N ALA A 127 -6.45 6.63 5.01
CA ALA A 127 -7.08 7.94 4.96
C ALA A 127 -7.69 8.33 6.31
N ALA A 128 -8.29 7.39 7.03
CA ALA A 128 -8.86 7.61 8.35
C ALA A 128 -7.79 8.00 9.38
N SER A 129 -6.67 7.29 9.42
CA SER A 129 -5.56 7.59 10.34
C SER A 129 -4.81 8.87 9.95
N GLU A 130 -4.57 9.10 8.66
CA GLU A 130 -3.82 10.26 8.18
C GLU A 130 -4.64 11.55 8.16
N ILE A 131 -5.91 11.51 7.79
CA ILE A 131 -6.78 12.71 7.75
C ILE A 131 -7.47 12.91 9.09
N GLY A 132 -7.98 11.84 9.71
CA GLY A 132 -8.72 11.92 10.97
C GLY A 132 -7.87 12.30 12.18
N SER A 133 -6.55 12.05 12.16
CA SER A 133 -5.64 12.52 13.21
C SER A 133 -5.39 14.04 13.20
N LEU A 134 -5.83 14.75 12.15
CA LEU A 134 -5.74 16.20 12.07
C LEU A 134 -6.89 16.91 12.80
N ASP A 135 -7.98 16.21 13.10
CA ASP A 135 -9.09 16.76 13.88
C ASP A 135 -8.64 16.94 15.34
N GLU A 136 -9.07 18.02 15.98
CA GLU A 136 -8.79 18.31 17.39
C GLU A 136 -9.83 17.65 18.31
N ASN A 137 -10.92 17.13 17.73
CA ASN A 137 -11.99 16.43 18.42
C ASN A 137 -11.93 14.90 18.23
N THR A 138 -10.74 14.34 17.99
CA THR A 138 -10.56 12.89 17.86
C THR A 138 -10.47 12.25 19.24
N PHE A 139 -11.15 11.12 19.46
CA PHE A 139 -11.16 10.38 20.72
C PHE A 139 -10.66 8.96 20.54
N MET A 140 -9.88 8.45 21.49
CA MET A 140 -9.44 7.06 21.49
C MET A 140 -10.60 6.14 21.89
N ILE A 141 -11.01 5.22 21.02
CA ILE A 141 -12.21 4.36 21.21
C ILE A 141 -12.17 3.56 22.53
N LEU A 142 -10.97 3.14 22.96
CA LEU A 142 -10.80 2.34 24.17
C LEU A 142 -10.95 3.16 25.46
N THR A 143 -10.65 4.47 25.44
CA THR A 143 -10.61 5.30 26.66
C THR A 143 -11.61 6.45 26.64
N LEU A 144 -12.18 6.77 25.47
CA LEU A 144 -13.02 7.93 25.19
C LEU A 144 -12.36 9.26 25.61
N ARG A 145 -11.02 9.31 25.62
CA ARG A 145 -10.23 10.53 25.89
C ARG A 145 -9.76 11.16 24.58
N PRO A 146 -9.50 12.48 24.56
CA PRO A 146 -8.88 13.15 23.41
C PRO A 146 -7.58 12.44 23.02
N ALA A 147 -7.40 12.24 21.71
CA ALA A 147 -6.25 11.55 21.10
C ALA A 147 -4.99 12.40 21.08
#